data_AF-A0AAW0SG65-F1
#
_entry.id   AF-A0AAW0SG65-F1
#
_cell.length_a   1.000
_cell.length_b   1.000
_cell.length_c   1.000
_cell.angle_alpha   90.00
_cell.angle_beta   90.00
_cell.angle_gamma   90.00
#
_symmetry.space_group_name_H-M   'P 1'
#
loop_
_entity.id
_entity.type
_entity.pdbx_description
1 polymer ?
#
loop_
_entity_poly.entity_id
_entity_poly.type
_entity_poly.pdbx_seq_one_letter_code
_entity_poly.pdbx_strand_id
1 'polypeptide(L)'
;HPPPTLRLAFNCGLHEWEGDEGDTWPDSLPLMADDAAPLAFTSFNHSEAQKDLAALRRAKPEVQVSLARPNPYRSTRPLRDWTREDGAHMYYTNQYLTVLQAGQAGQRAAQDTGEEGEQEEAREEGKQGEAREGGQMGEQHTLPDTT
;
A
#
# COMPACT_ATOMS: atom_id res chain seq x y z
N HIS A 1 -13.57 -8.98 13.38
CA HIS A 1 -13.82 -7.56 13.03
C HIS A 1 -13.23 -7.29 11.65
N PRO A 2 -13.87 -6.48 10.80
CA PRO A 2 -13.26 -6.11 9.52
C PRO A 2 -11.96 -5.32 9.74
N PRO A 3 -10.96 -5.45 8.86
CA PRO A 3 -9.71 -4.71 8.98
C PRO A 3 -9.95 -3.19 8.83
N PRO A 4 -9.10 -2.34 9.43
CA PRO A 4 -9.20 -0.91 9.25
C PRO A 4 -8.98 -0.54 7.77
N THR A 5 -9.71 0.45 7.28
CA THR A 5 -9.55 0.98 5.91
C THR A 5 -8.62 2.19 5.84
N LEU A 6 -8.24 2.75 6.99
CA LEU A 6 -7.32 3.88 7.15
C LEU A 6 -6.75 3.84 8.57
N ARG A 7 -5.45 4.14 8.71
CA ARG A 7 -4.84 4.49 9.99
C ARG A 7 -4.50 5.98 9.99
N LEU A 8 -4.71 6.65 11.12
CA LEU A 8 -4.46 8.08 11.26
C LEU A 8 -3.76 8.38 12.58
N ALA A 9 -2.62 9.07 12.52
CA ALA A 9 -1.90 9.57 13.69
C ALA A 9 -1.80 11.10 13.66
N PHE A 10 -2.08 11.77 14.78
CA PHE A 10 -2.09 13.22 14.87
C PHE A 10 -0.88 13.76 15.60
N ASN A 11 -0.17 14.72 15.00
CA ASN A 11 1.06 15.32 15.54
C ASN A 11 1.98 14.26 16.16
N CYS A 12 2.29 13.24 15.36
CA CYS A 12 2.63 11.91 15.85
C CYS A 12 4.01 11.80 16.51
N GLY A 13 4.96 12.67 16.17
CA GLY A 13 6.30 12.63 16.75
C GLY A 13 6.99 11.27 16.57
N LEU A 14 6.86 10.64 15.40
CA LEU A 14 7.42 9.29 15.13
C LEU A 14 8.95 9.27 15.15
N HIS A 15 9.56 10.45 15.03
CA HIS A 15 11.00 10.63 15.14
C HIS A 15 11.46 11.01 16.54
N GLU A 16 10.52 11.28 17.46
CA GLU A 16 10.87 11.61 18.83
C GLU A 16 11.53 10.40 19.46
N TRP A 17 12.50 10.66 20.34
CA TRP A 17 13.26 9.64 21.06
C TRP A 17 14.24 8.82 20.23
N GLU A 18 14.46 9.15 18.94
CA GLU A 18 15.45 8.42 18.13
C GLU A 18 16.84 8.39 18.82
N GLY A 19 17.30 7.18 19.14
CA GLY A 19 18.59 6.94 19.82
C GLY A 19 18.52 6.95 21.36
N ASP A 20 17.34 7.14 21.95
CA ASP A 20 17.08 7.00 23.38
C ASP A 20 16.77 5.54 23.75
N GLU A 21 17.09 5.14 24.99
CA GLU A 21 16.81 3.77 25.49
C GLU A 21 15.30 3.49 25.64
N GLY A 22 14.48 4.54 25.77
CA GLY A 22 13.03 4.46 25.86
C GLY A 22 12.30 4.51 24.51
N ASP A 23 13.02 4.52 23.38
CA ASP A 23 12.40 4.58 22.05
C ASP A 23 11.67 3.28 21.71
N THR A 24 10.33 3.36 21.63
CA THR A 24 9.45 2.23 21.29
C THR A 24 8.94 2.29 19.85
N TRP A 25 9.28 3.35 19.11
CA TRP A 25 8.88 3.47 17.71
C TRP A 25 9.50 2.42 16.78
N PRO A 26 10.78 1.99 16.93
CA PRO A 26 11.38 0.99 16.06
C PRO A 26 10.56 -0.31 15.95
N ASP A 27 9.95 -0.75 17.05
CA ASP A 27 9.14 -1.97 17.09
C ASP A 27 7.71 -1.75 16.55
N SER A 28 7.17 -0.53 16.70
CA SER A 28 5.78 -0.20 16.39
C SER A 28 5.57 0.25 14.94
N LEU A 29 6.54 0.98 14.37
CA LEU A 29 6.46 1.57 13.04
C LEU A 29 6.27 0.55 11.91
N PRO A 30 6.97 -0.61 11.89
CA PRO A 30 6.75 -1.62 10.87
C PRO A 30 5.30 -2.10 10.89
N LEU A 31 4.75 -2.39 12.07
CA LEU A 31 3.39 -2.88 12.26
C LEU A 31 2.33 -1.86 11.82
N MET A 32 2.55 -0.58 12.10
CA MET A 32 1.65 0.49 11.65
C MET A 32 1.57 0.61 10.12
N ALA A 33 2.67 0.29 9.44
CA ALA A 33 2.80 0.38 7.99
C ALA A 33 2.65 -0.98 7.28
N ASP A 34 2.32 -2.06 8.00
CA ASP A 34 2.33 -3.44 7.45
C ASP A 34 1.09 -3.88 6.68
N ASP A 35 -0.03 -3.27 7.01
CA ASP A 35 -1.31 -3.61 6.42
C ASP A 35 -1.57 -2.89 5.10
N ALA A 36 -2.46 -3.47 4.29
CA ALA A 36 -2.98 -2.89 3.05
C ALA A 36 -3.63 -1.51 3.20
N ALA A 37 -4.09 -1.14 4.41
CA ALA A 37 -4.71 0.15 4.64
C ALA A 37 -3.67 1.29 4.62
N PRO A 38 -3.96 2.42 3.94
CA PRO A 38 -3.09 3.58 3.95
C PRO A 38 -2.89 4.11 5.37
N LEU A 39 -1.69 4.64 5.61
CA LEU A 39 -1.34 5.34 6.83
C LEU A 39 -1.28 6.83 6.52
N ALA A 40 -2.11 7.62 7.20
CA ALA A 40 -2.04 9.06 7.21
C ALA A 40 -1.48 9.54 8.55
N PHE A 41 -0.67 10.58 8.54
CA PHE A 41 -0.23 11.22 9.76
C PHE A 41 -0.02 12.72 9.58
N THR A 42 -0.06 13.44 10.70
CA THR A 42 0.18 14.88 10.71
C THR A 42 1.30 15.26 11.66
N SER A 43 1.93 16.41 11.43
CA SER A 43 3.05 16.94 12.22
C SER A 43 2.86 18.44 12.48
N PHE A 44 3.52 18.99 13.51
CA PHE A 44 3.35 20.40 13.89
C PHE A 44 3.99 21.37 12.89
N ASN A 45 5.03 20.94 12.17
CA ASN A 45 5.71 21.76 11.19
C ASN A 45 6.35 20.92 10.07
N HIS A 46 6.94 21.60 9.08
CA HIS A 46 7.55 20.95 7.93
C HIS A 46 8.73 20.05 8.31
N SER A 47 9.57 20.51 9.24
CA SER A 47 10.77 19.79 9.66
C SER A 47 10.41 18.49 10.35
N GLU A 48 9.44 18.52 11.26
CA GLU A 48 8.93 17.31 11.90
C GLU A 48 8.29 16.35 10.90
N ALA A 49 7.49 16.85 9.96
CA ALA A 49 6.90 16.00 8.92
C ALA A 49 7.97 15.25 8.10
N GLN A 50 9.12 15.89 7.83
CA GLN A 50 10.24 15.25 7.16
C GLN A 50 10.92 14.20 8.06
N LYS A 51 11.11 14.49 9.35
CA LYS A 51 11.71 13.56 10.30
C LYS A 51 10.80 12.35 10.57
N ASP A 52 9.50 12.56 10.75
CA ASP A 52 8.50 11.50 10.91
C ASP A 52 8.51 10.56 9.70
N LEU A 53 8.53 11.12 8.49
CA LEU A 53 8.63 10.33 7.26
C LEU A 53 9.96 9.57 7.17
N ALA A 54 11.07 10.17 7.60
CA ALA A 54 12.37 9.51 7.62
C ALA A 54 12.39 8.34 8.62
N ALA A 55 11.83 8.52 9.81
CA ALA A 55 11.69 7.46 10.81
C ALA A 55 10.92 6.26 10.26
N LEU A 56 9.79 6.54 9.62
CA LEU A 56 8.97 5.49 9.05
C LEU A 56 9.66 4.80 7.86
N ARG A 57 10.39 5.55 7.00
CA ARG A 57 11.18 4.94 5.91
C ARG A 57 12.35 4.09 6.39
N ARG A 58 12.96 4.41 7.53
CA ARG A 58 13.99 3.54 8.12
C ARG A 58 13.38 2.22 8.60
N ALA A 59 12.23 2.29 9.25
CA ALA A 59 11.51 1.12 9.73
C ALA A 59 10.90 0.28 8.60
N LYS A 60 10.41 0.95 7.54
CA LYS A 60 9.75 0.31 6.40
C LYS A 60 10.11 1.00 5.07
N PRO A 61 11.26 0.65 4.45
CA PRO A 61 11.77 1.32 3.24
C PRO A 61 10.85 1.25 2.01
N GLU A 62 9.99 0.25 1.93
CA GLU A 62 9.11 -0.04 0.80
C GLU A 62 7.82 0.80 0.76
N VAL A 63 7.56 1.61 1.79
CA VAL A 63 6.38 2.49 1.83
C VAL A 63 6.43 3.54 0.72
N GLN A 64 5.28 3.76 0.07
CA GLN A 64 5.16 4.76 -0.98
C GLN A 64 4.45 6.00 -0.46
N VAL A 65 5.04 7.17 -0.70
CA VAL A 65 4.42 8.45 -0.33
C VAL A 65 3.41 8.83 -1.40
N SER A 66 2.12 8.83 -1.06
CA SER A 66 1.06 9.31 -1.96
C SER A 66 0.89 10.82 -1.88
N LEU A 67 1.12 11.40 -0.71
CA LEU A 67 0.91 12.82 -0.45
C LEU A 67 1.81 13.27 0.70
N ALA A 68 2.46 14.43 0.54
CA ALA A 68 3.17 15.12 1.62
C ALA A 68 3.10 16.63 1.36
N ARG A 69 2.32 17.36 2.15
CA ARG A 69 2.08 18.80 1.92
C ARG A 69 1.54 19.50 3.19
N PRO A 70 1.49 20.85 3.21
CA PRO A 70 0.71 21.55 4.22
C PRO A 70 -0.74 21.05 4.25
N ASN A 71 -1.25 20.78 5.45
CA ASN A 71 -2.61 20.28 5.60
C ASN A 71 -3.61 21.40 5.29
N PRO A 72 -4.55 21.21 4.33
CA PRO A 72 -5.59 22.20 4.05
C PRO A 72 -6.56 22.37 5.24
N TYR A 73 -6.63 21.39 6.13
CA TYR A 73 -7.49 21.39 7.33
C TYR A 73 -6.70 21.64 8.63
N ARG A 74 -5.53 22.28 8.53
CA ARG A 74 -4.69 22.57 9.69
C ARG A 74 -5.35 23.52 10.68
N SER A 75 -4.98 23.43 11.96
CA SER A 75 -5.49 24.34 12.98
C SER A 75 -4.93 25.74 12.78
N THR A 76 -5.81 26.73 12.68
CA THR A 76 -5.43 28.15 12.75
C THR A 76 -5.47 28.69 14.18
N ARG A 77 -5.89 27.86 15.15
CA ARG A 77 -5.94 28.24 16.56
C ARG A 77 -4.55 28.04 17.18
N PRO A 78 -3.95 29.09 17.74
CA PRO A 78 -2.71 28.93 18.47
C PRO A 78 -2.97 28.21 19.81
N LEU A 79 -2.06 27.32 20.17
CA LEU A 79 -1.99 26.65 21.46
C LEU A 79 -0.76 27.11 22.21
N ARG A 80 -0.84 27.13 23.54
CA ARG A 80 0.27 27.53 24.39
C ARG A 80 0.87 26.33 25.10
N ASP A 81 2.19 26.18 25.00
CA ASP A 81 2.98 25.24 25.79
C ASP A 81 3.84 26.02 26.79
N TRP A 82 3.54 25.84 28.06
CA TRP A 82 4.26 26.49 29.16
C TRP A 82 5.52 25.73 29.57
N THR A 83 5.68 24.50 29.09
CA THR A 83 6.79 23.61 29.42
C THR A 83 7.95 23.73 28.43
N ARG A 84 7.73 24.37 27.27
CA ARG A 84 8.80 24.65 26.31
C ARG A 84 9.79 25.66 26.85
N GLU A 85 11.06 25.27 26.88
CA GLU A 85 12.19 26.09 27.33
C GLU A 85 12.78 26.98 26.22
N ASP A 86 12.41 26.74 24.95
CA ASP A 86 12.94 27.46 23.78
C ASP A 86 12.35 28.87 23.57
N GLY A 87 11.51 29.34 24.50
CA GLY A 87 10.82 30.62 24.41
C GLY A 87 9.69 30.67 23.37
N ALA A 88 9.51 29.63 22.55
CA ALA A 88 8.44 29.50 21.59
C ALA A 88 7.22 28.84 22.26
N HIS A 89 6.59 29.57 23.18
CA HIS A 89 5.44 29.05 23.93
C HIS A 89 4.20 28.82 23.06
N MET A 90 4.19 29.18 21.78
CA MET A 90 3.00 29.05 20.92
C MET A 90 3.26 28.09 19.76
N TYR A 91 2.32 27.17 19.53
CA TYR A 91 2.37 26.20 18.44
C TYR A 91 0.98 26.01 17.81
N TYR A 92 0.97 25.37 16.63
CA TYR A 92 -0.24 25.04 15.88
C TYR A 92 -0.23 23.56 15.55
N THR A 93 -1.38 22.90 15.61
CA THR A 93 -1.53 21.46 15.38
C THR A 93 -1.93 21.12 13.96
N ASN A 94 -1.58 19.91 13.54
CA ASN A 94 -1.96 19.28 12.28
C ASN A 94 -1.54 20.10 11.06
N GLN A 95 -0.38 20.75 11.10
CA GLN A 95 0.04 21.73 10.08
C GLN A 95 0.45 21.09 8.76
N TYR A 96 1.01 19.88 8.81
CA TYR A 96 1.42 19.10 7.64
C TYR A 96 0.71 17.75 7.65
N LEU A 97 0.36 17.25 6.47
CA LEU A 97 -0.26 15.94 6.27
C LEU A 97 0.62 15.12 5.34
N THR A 98 0.92 13.89 5.77
CA THR A 98 1.60 12.88 4.98
C THR A 98 0.69 11.65 4.88
N VAL A 99 0.60 11.07 3.68
CA VAL A 99 -0.17 9.84 3.42
C VAL A 99 0.74 8.84 2.71
N LEU A 100 0.76 7.64 3.24
CA LEU A 100 1.54 6.51 2.77
C LEU A 100 0.63 5.38 2.32
N GLN A 101 1.04 4.69 1.26
CA GLN A 101 0.48 3.40 0.86
C GLN A 101 1.46 2.29 1.24
N ALA A 102 0.93 1.13 1.60
CA ALA A 102 1.73 -0.09 1.66
C ALA A 102 2.33 -0.36 0.27
N GLY A 103 3.60 -0.77 0.23
CA GLY A 103 4.24 -1.19 -1.01
C GLY A 103 3.45 -2.34 -1.65
N GLN A 104 3.41 -2.38 -2.98
CA GLN A 104 2.56 -3.30 -3.77
C GLN A 104 2.74 -4.80 -3.49
N ALA A 105 3.70 -5.20 -2.66
CA ALA A 105 3.88 -6.58 -2.21
C ALA A 105 2.70 -7.10 -1.36
N GLY A 106 2.07 -6.25 -0.53
CA GLY A 106 0.96 -6.65 0.34
C GLY A 106 -0.40 -6.80 -0.35
N GLN A 107 -0.55 -6.24 -1.56
CA GLN A 107 -1.82 -6.30 -2.30
C GLN A 107 -2.01 -7.61 -3.08
N ARG A 108 -0.94 -8.35 -3.37
CA ARG A 108 -1.01 -9.65 -4.09
C ARG A 108 -1.48 -10.79 -3.18
N ALA A 109 -1.09 -10.81 -1.92
CA ALA A 109 -1.46 -11.88 -0.99
C ALA A 109 -2.99 -11.93 -0.69
N ALA A 110 -3.68 -10.80 -0.79
CA ALA A 110 -5.13 -10.74 -0.61
C ALA A 110 -5.94 -11.16 -1.85
N GLN A 111 -5.30 -11.25 -3.02
CA GLN A 111 -5.95 -11.70 -4.28
C GLN A 111 -5.68 -13.18 -4.59
N ASP A 112 -4.70 -13.80 -3.95
CA ASP A 112 -4.23 -15.16 -4.25
C ASP A 112 -4.84 -16.25 -3.32
N THR A 113 -5.84 -15.89 -2.51
CA THR A 113 -6.51 -16.83 -1.58
C THR A 113 -8.00 -17.05 -1.85
N GLY A 114 -8.51 -16.54 -2.97
CA GLY A 114 -9.88 -16.80 -3.42
C GLY A 114 -9.89 -17.20 -4.89
N GLU A 115 -10.53 -18.33 -5.18
CA GLU A 115 -10.84 -18.86 -6.52
C GLU A 115 -9.86 -19.87 -7.15
N GLU A 116 -9.41 -20.89 -6.41
CA GLU A 116 -8.97 -22.16 -7.02
C GLU A 116 -9.65 -23.35 -6.33
N GLY A 117 -10.91 -23.58 -6.67
CA GLY A 117 -11.64 -24.72 -6.09
C GLY A 117 -13.08 -24.85 -6.54
N GLU A 118 -13.41 -24.61 -7.81
CA GLU A 118 -14.77 -24.88 -8.30
C GLU A 118 -14.91 -25.07 -9.82
N GLN A 119 -13.83 -25.43 -10.54
CA GLN A 119 -13.90 -25.65 -12.00
C GLN A 119 -13.49 -27.04 -12.49
N GLU A 120 -13.25 -28.01 -11.60
CA GLU A 120 -12.79 -29.34 -12.02
C GLU A 120 -13.93 -30.37 -12.27
N GLU A 121 -15.18 -30.08 -11.91
CA GLU A 121 -16.26 -31.08 -12.02
C GLU A 121 -17.16 -30.97 -13.28
N ALA A 122 -17.00 -29.93 -14.10
CA ALA A 122 -17.91 -29.69 -15.23
C ALA A 122 -17.39 -30.13 -16.61
N ARG A 123 -16.22 -30.77 -16.71
CA ARG A 123 -15.56 -31.03 -18.02
C ARG A 123 -15.53 -32.50 -18.49
N GLU A 124 -16.02 -33.46 -17.71
CA GLU A 124 -15.99 -34.88 -18.10
C GLU A 124 -17.27 -35.45 -18.74
N GLU A 125 -18.43 -34.77 -18.69
CA GLU A 125 -19.68 -35.38 -19.20
C GLU A 125 -20.08 -35.02 -20.64
N GLY A 126 -19.26 -34.26 -21.37
CA GLY A 126 -19.66 -33.73 -22.68
C GLY A 126 -18.70 -34.04 -23.82
N LYS A 127 -18.72 -35.28 -24.35
CA LYS A 127 -18.55 -35.65 -25.79
C LYS A 127 -18.04 -37.09 -25.95
N GLN A 128 -18.91 -38.06 -25.66
CA GLN A 128 -18.92 -39.34 -26.40
C GLN A 128 -20.10 -39.32 -27.35
N GLY A 129 -19.83 -39.46 -28.66
CA GLY A 129 -20.85 -39.68 -29.67
C GLY A 129 -20.72 -38.76 -30.88
N GLU A 130 -19.83 -39.11 -31.81
CA GLU A 130 -20.21 -39.20 -33.22
C GLU A 130 -19.12 -39.90 -34.02
N ALA A 131 -19.52 -40.94 -34.74
CA ALA A 131 -18.67 -41.78 -35.56
C ALA A 131 -19.26 -41.83 -36.98
N ARG A 132 -18.36 -41.71 -37.98
CA ARG A 132 -18.46 -42.13 -39.40
C ARG A 132 -19.44 -41.28 -40.24
N GLU A 133 -19.19 -40.94 -41.51
CA GLU A 133 -18.76 -41.79 -42.63
C GLU A 133 -18.39 -40.93 -43.89
N GLY A 134 -17.53 -41.46 -44.78
CA GLY A 134 -17.39 -41.05 -46.20
C GLY A 134 -16.38 -39.93 -46.51
N GLY A 135 -15.54 -39.96 -47.54
CA GLY A 135 -15.33 -40.87 -48.66
C GLY A 135 -14.23 -40.32 -49.59
N GLN A 136 -13.42 -41.24 -50.13
CA GLN A 136 -12.67 -41.26 -51.41
C GLN A 136 -11.97 -40.03 -52.03
N MET A 137 -10.65 -40.21 -52.19
CA MET A 137 -9.79 -40.16 -53.40
C MET A 137 -9.95 -39.05 -54.46
N GLY A 138 -8.81 -38.42 -54.76
CA GLY A 138 -8.53 -37.77 -56.05
C GLY A 138 -7.06 -37.34 -56.13
N GLU A 139 -6.24 -38.14 -56.82
CA GLU A 139 -4.89 -37.76 -57.29
C GLU A 139 -4.95 -36.60 -58.29
N GLN A 140 -3.92 -35.74 -58.34
CA GLN A 140 -2.94 -35.66 -59.44
C GLN A 140 -2.09 -34.36 -59.39
N HIS A 141 -0.79 -34.61 -59.55
CA HIS A 141 0.30 -33.76 -60.07
C HIS A 141 -0.06 -32.47 -60.82
N THR A 142 0.71 -31.39 -60.56
CA THR A 142 1.72 -30.83 -61.51
C THR A 142 2.48 -29.63 -60.90
N LEU A 143 3.80 -29.62 -61.10
CA LEU A 143 4.73 -28.46 -61.09
C LEU A 143 5.09 -28.16 -62.58
N PRO A 144 5.87 -27.11 -62.95
CA PRO A 144 6.26 -25.86 -62.27
C PRO A 144 6.14 -24.59 -63.17
N ASP A 145 6.52 -23.44 -62.59
CA ASP A 145 7.50 -22.47 -63.12
C ASP A 145 7.08 -21.05 -63.61
N THR A 146 8.03 -20.12 -63.38
CA THR A 146 8.24 -18.75 -63.89
C THR A 146 7.35 -17.64 -63.29
N THR A 147 7.90 -16.63 -62.62
CA THR A 147 8.76 -15.54 -63.15
C THR A 147 9.50 -14.83 -62.02
#